data_AF-A0A7S3RPZ6-F1
#
_entry.id   AF-A0A7S3RPZ6-F1
#
_cell.length_a   1.000
_cell.length_b   1.000
_cell.length_c   1.000
_cell.angle_alpha   90.00
_cell.angle_beta   90.00
_cell.angle_gamma   90.00
#
_symmetry.space_group_name_H-M   'P 1'
#
loop_
_entity.id
_entity.type
_entity.pdbx_description
1 polymer ?
#
loop_
_entity_poly.entity_id
_entity_poly.type
_entity_poly.pdbx_seq_one_letter_code
_entity_poly.pdbx_strand_id
1 'polypeptide(L)'
;FYYKELPRERADFLTEAPTHVTFWPIEPLEIVNQAYELHVWVIKAEDAASWKAPATVDDYEKSSGYAGFGAVWGSKQGCKNCRERKPFDCKVNCTQALDKQSLRRSQCVIKVVCFCEDIFVPLPAAIPTPKFTGPYFEGPI
;
A
#
# COMPACT_ATOMS: atom_id res chain seq x y z
N PHE A 1 -18.61 -18.26 26.58
CA PHE A 1 -18.22 -17.45 25.41
C PHE A 1 -18.00 -16.02 25.89
N TYR A 2 -16.74 -15.61 26.02
CA TYR A 2 -16.36 -14.27 26.50
C TYR A 2 -16.22 -13.38 25.27
N TYR A 3 -17.16 -12.48 25.03
CA TYR A 3 -17.00 -11.45 24.00
C TYR A 3 -15.99 -10.43 24.55
N LYS A 4 -14.78 -10.43 23.98
CA LYS A 4 -13.82 -9.34 24.20
C LYS A 4 -14.39 -8.13 23.47
N GLU A 5 -14.96 -7.18 24.19
CA GLU A 5 -15.42 -5.92 23.61
C GLU A 5 -14.27 -5.33 22.80
N LEU A 6 -14.49 -5.11 21.50
CA LEU A 6 -13.56 -4.35 20.69
C LEU A 6 -13.51 -2.95 21.30
N PRO A 7 -12.32 -2.36 21.49
CA PRO A 7 -12.23 -0.99 21.99
C PRO A 7 -13.10 -0.11 21.08
N ARG A 8 -13.98 0.69 21.69
CA ARG A 8 -14.80 1.64 20.95
C ARG A 8 -13.87 2.46 20.06
N GLU A 9 -14.11 2.43 18.75
CA GLU A 9 -13.45 3.36 17.83
C GLU A 9 -13.64 4.76 18.41
N ARG A 10 -12.55 5.48 18.61
CA ARG A 10 -12.63 6.87 19.06
C ARG A 10 -13.55 7.60 18.09
N ALA A 11 -14.47 8.41 18.61
CA ALA A 11 -15.23 9.33 17.77
C ALA A 11 -14.24 10.11 16.91
N ASP A 12 -14.46 10.10 15.60
CA ASP A 12 -13.66 10.86 14.64
C ASP A 12 -13.72 12.33 15.04
N PHE A 13 -12.71 12.80 15.76
CA PHE A 13 -12.41 14.23 15.82
C PHE A 13 -12.18 14.70 14.37
N LEU A 14 -12.30 16.00 14.09
CA LEU A 14 -11.95 16.58 12.80
C LEU A 14 -10.44 16.35 12.54
N THR A 15 -10.09 15.16 12.09
CA THR A 15 -8.75 14.75 11.72
C THR A 15 -8.58 15.00 10.23
N GLU A 16 -7.36 15.35 9.85
CA GLU A 16 -7.01 15.46 8.44
C GLU A 16 -7.30 14.13 7.72
N ALA A 17 -7.85 14.21 6.51
CA ALA A 17 -8.13 13.02 5.73
C ALA A 17 -6.85 12.21 5.48
N PRO A 18 -6.85 10.88 5.62
CA PRO A 18 -5.64 10.09 5.47
C PRO A 18 -5.07 10.14 4.05
N THR A 19 -3.75 10.24 3.97
CA THR A 19 -3.00 10.09 2.71
C THR A 19 -2.73 8.62 2.45
N HIS A 20 -3.06 8.17 1.25
CA HIS A 20 -2.91 6.79 0.81
C HIS A 20 -1.95 6.70 -0.37
N VAL A 21 -1.28 5.56 -0.47
CA VAL A 21 -0.73 5.06 -1.72
C VAL A 21 -1.79 4.18 -2.37
N THR A 22 -2.18 4.49 -3.59
CA THR A 22 -3.24 3.78 -4.33
C THR A 22 -2.71 3.17 -5.61
N PHE A 23 -3.04 1.90 -5.79
CA PHE A 23 -2.90 1.16 -7.03
C PHE A 23 -4.27 1.10 -7.70
N TRP A 24 -4.45 1.87 -8.78
CA TRP A 24 -5.71 1.94 -9.51
C TRP A 24 -5.48 2.26 -10.99
N PRO A 25 -6.23 1.60 -11.91
CA PRO A 25 -7.16 0.49 -11.68
C PRO A 25 -6.46 -0.87 -11.64
N ILE A 26 -6.86 -1.78 -10.73
CA ILE A 26 -6.42 -3.18 -10.77
C ILE A 26 -7.48 -4.03 -11.44
N GLU A 27 -7.08 -4.74 -12.48
CA GLU A 27 -7.94 -5.68 -13.20
C GLU A 27 -7.69 -7.13 -12.72
N PRO A 28 -8.64 -7.78 -12.02
CA PRO A 28 -8.45 -9.14 -11.50
C PRO A 28 -8.17 -10.18 -12.60
N LEU A 29 -8.64 -9.92 -13.84
CA LEU A 29 -8.46 -10.82 -14.97
C LEU A 29 -7.04 -10.78 -15.56
N GLU A 30 -6.31 -9.69 -15.36
CA GLU A 30 -4.91 -9.58 -15.78
C GLU A 30 -3.96 -10.32 -14.83
N ILE A 31 -4.42 -10.58 -13.60
CA ILE A 31 -3.68 -11.32 -12.57
C ILE A 31 -4.29 -12.72 -12.47
N VAL A 32 -3.82 -13.66 -13.28
CA VAL A 32 -4.42 -15.01 -13.37
C VAL A 32 -3.72 -15.98 -12.42
N ASN A 33 -4.50 -16.63 -11.55
CA ASN A 33 -4.08 -17.64 -10.57
C ASN A 33 -2.92 -17.20 -9.66
N GLN A 34 -2.76 -15.90 -9.43
CA GLN A 34 -1.70 -15.35 -8.60
C GLN A 34 -2.27 -14.39 -7.56
N ALA A 35 -1.57 -14.26 -6.44
CA ALA A 35 -1.85 -13.29 -5.40
C ALA A 35 -0.54 -12.58 -5.06
N TYR A 36 -0.61 -11.26 -4.90
CA TYR A 36 0.55 -10.43 -4.61
C TYR A 36 0.32 -9.66 -3.32
N GLU A 37 1.34 -9.62 -2.47
CA GLU A 37 1.40 -8.68 -1.35
C GLU A 37 2.29 -7.51 -1.77
N LEU A 38 1.71 -6.31 -1.74
CA LEU A 38 2.36 -5.06 -2.12
C LEU A 38 2.80 -4.35 -0.85
N HIS A 39 4.07 -4.47 -0.50
CA HIS A 39 4.66 -3.73 0.61
C HIS A 39 5.11 -2.36 0.12
N VAL A 40 4.78 -1.31 0.86
CA VAL A 40 4.94 0.08 0.43
C VAL A 40 5.84 0.84 1.39
N TRP A 41 6.82 1.53 0.83
CA TRP A 41 7.70 2.47 1.50
C TRP A 41 7.51 3.87 0.92
N VAL A 42 7.49 4.85 1.82
CA VAL A 42 7.49 6.26 1.50
C VAL A 42 8.83 6.84 1.94
N ILE A 43 9.59 7.36 0.99
CA ILE A 43 10.99 7.74 1.18
C ILE A 43 11.19 9.14 0.64
N LYS A 44 12.10 9.91 1.25
CA LYS A 44 12.56 11.18 0.68
C LYS A 44 13.04 10.99 -0.75
N ALA A 45 12.68 11.91 -1.63
CA ALA A 45 13.08 11.89 -3.04
C ALA A 45 14.61 11.89 -3.19
N GLU A 46 15.33 12.56 -2.30
CA GLU A 46 16.79 12.62 -2.25
C GLU A 46 17.43 11.25 -1.96
N ASP A 47 16.80 10.45 -1.09
CA ASP A 47 17.28 9.12 -0.69
C ASP A 47 16.75 8.00 -1.62
N ALA A 48 15.92 8.33 -2.60
CA ALA A 48 15.24 7.34 -3.44
C ALA A 48 16.20 6.52 -4.32
N ALA A 49 17.40 7.05 -4.60
CA ALA A 49 18.44 6.38 -5.38
C ALA A 49 19.31 5.43 -4.54
N SER A 50 19.50 5.73 -3.25
CA SER A 50 20.30 4.92 -2.32
C SER A 50 19.46 3.86 -1.61
N TRP A 51 18.13 3.96 -1.68
CA TRP A 51 17.23 3.02 -1.04
C TRP A 51 17.39 1.59 -1.58
N LYS A 52 17.42 0.64 -0.63
CA LYS A 52 17.40 -0.80 -0.90
C LYS A 52 16.23 -1.42 -0.16
N ALA A 53 15.57 -2.36 -0.83
CA ALA A 53 14.54 -3.17 -0.20
C ALA A 53 15.14 -3.95 0.99
N PRO A 54 14.46 -4.02 2.14
CA PRO A 54 14.89 -4.88 3.25
C PRO A 54 14.91 -6.35 2.79
N ALA A 55 15.88 -7.12 3.31
CA ALA A 55 16.07 -8.51 2.90
C ALA A 55 15.04 -9.48 3.53
N THR A 56 14.46 -9.11 4.67
CA THR A 56 13.52 -9.96 5.42
C THR A 56 12.31 -9.16 5.87
N VAL A 57 11.17 -9.85 6.03
CA VAL A 57 9.90 -9.25 6.49
C VAL A 57 10.03 -8.66 7.89
N ASP A 58 10.82 -9.28 8.77
CA ASP A 58 11.08 -8.81 10.15
C ASP A 58 11.79 -7.45 10.20
N ASP A 59 12.42 -7.04 9.09
CA ASP A 59 13.11 -5.76 8.98
C ASP A 59 12.23 -4.66 8.35
N TYR A 60 11.02 -4.99 7.87
CA TYR A 60 10.14 -4.00 7.25
C TYR A 60 9.71 -2.94 8.25
N GLU A 61 9.23 -3.35 9.42
CA GLU A 61 8.79 -2.41 10.46
C GLU A 61 9.93 -1.55 11.02
N LYS A 62 11.17 -2.06 10.95
CA LYS A 62 12.39 -1.34 11.38
C LYS A 62 12.87 -0.35 10.32
N SER A 63 12.50 -0.56 9.06
CA SER A 63 12.95 0.29 7.96
C SER A 63 12.25 1.66 8.02
N SER A 64 13.05 2.71 7.80
CA SER A 64 12.52 4.07 7.74
C SER A 64 11.52 4.20 6.59
N GLY A 65 10.31 4.65 6.91
CA GLY A 65 9.29 4.96 5.91
C GLY A 65 8.44 3.79 5.43
N TYR A 66 8.49 2.63 6.10
CA TYR A 66 7.50 1.58 5.85
C TYR A 66 6.09 2.07 6.22
N ALA A 67 5.20 2.06 5.23
CA ALA A 67 3.81 2.50 5.37
C ALA A 67 2.88 1.33 5.70
N GLY A 68 3.19 0.14 5.20
CA GLY A 68 2.36 -1.06 5.36
C GLY A 68 2.30 -1.86 4.08
N PHE A 69 1.28 -2.71 3.98
CA PHE A 69 1.08 -3.58 2.83
C PHE A 69 -0.38 -3.64 2.39
N GLY A 70 -0.59 -4.03 1.14
CA GLY A 70 -1.91 -4.33 0.58
C GLY A 70 -1.86 -5.61 -0.24
N ALA A 71 -2.87 -6.46 -0.11
CA ALA A 71 -2.95 -7.70 -0.87
C ALA A 71 -3.81 -7.52 -2.13
N VAL A 72 -3.29 -7.99 -3.26
CA VAL A 72 -3.98 -8.02 -4.55
C VAL A 72 -4.24 -9.47 -4.92
N TRP A 73 -5.52 -9.80 -5.04
CA TRP A 73 -5.97 -11.14 -5.36
C TRP A 73 -6.36 -11.22 -6.83
N GLY A 74 -5.70 -12.13 -7.54
CA GLY A 74 -6.01 -12.46 -8.92
C GLY A 74 -7.30 -13.26 -9.09
N SER A 75 -7.63 -13.49 -10.35
CA SER A 75 -8.73 -14.34 -10.77
C SER A 75 -8.32 -15.81 -10.83
N LYS A 76 -9.27 -16.69 -10.50
CA LYS A 76 -9.14 -18.13 -10.81
C LYS A 76 -9.66 -18.39 -12.21
N GLN A 77 -8.98 -19.25 -12.98
CA GLN A 77 -9.46 -19.66 -14.31
C GLN A 77 -10.90 -20.20 -14.26
N GLY A 78 -11.77 -19.67 -15.13
CA GLY A 78 -13.18 -20.07 -15.20
C GLY A 78 -14.09 -19.52 -14.11
N CYS A 79 -13.60 -18.67 -13.20
CA CYS A 79 -14.43 -18.08 -12.16
C CYS A 79 -15.38 -17.01 -12.73
N LYS A 80 -16.69 -17.25 -12.65
CA LYS A 80 -17.73 -16.30 -13.10
C LYS A 80 -17.66 -14.97 -12.35
N ASN A 81 -17.46 -15.02 -11.03
CA ASN A 81 -17.35 -13.82 -10.18
C ASN A 81 -16.17 -12.93 -10.59
N CYS A 82 -15.04 -13.54 -10.97
CA CYS A 82 -13.86 -12.77 -11.40
C CYS A 82 -14.06 -12.05 -12.73
N ARG A 83 -14.91 -12.58 -13.62
CA ARG A 83 -15.22 -11.97 -14.93
C ARG A 83 -16.18 -10.79 -14.81
N GLU A 84 -17.12 -10.88 -13.87
CA GLU A 84 -18.13 -9.84 -13.64
C GLU A 84 -17.63 -8.75 -12.70
N ARG A 85 -16.54 -9.00 -11.97
CA ARG A 85 -15.97 -8.06 -11.00
C ARG A 85 -15.33 -6.88 -11.73
N LYS A 86 -15.78 -5.67 -11.36
CA LYS A 86 -15.19 -4.41 -11.82
C LYS A 86 -13.75 -4.26 -11.29
N PRO A 87 -12.91 -3.47 -11.99
CA PRO A 87 -11.61 -3.08 -11.46
C PRO A 87 -11.75 -2.48 -10.05
N PHE A 88 -10.80 -2.80 -9.18
CA PHE A 88 -10.79 -2.36 -7.79
C PHE A 88 -9.50 -1.61 -7.46
N ASP A 89 -9.54 -0.82 -6.40
CA ASP A 89 -8.40 -0.08 -5.87
C ASP A 89 -7.77 -0.84 -4.70
N CYS A 90 -6.45 -0.93 -4.70
CA CYS A 90 -5.69 -1.30 -3.51
C CYS A 90 -5.13 -0.02 -2.90
N LYS A 91 -5.52 0.28 -1.66
CA LYS A 91 -5.07 1.47 -0.92
C LYS A 91 -4.27 1.06 0.31
N VAL A 92 -3.12 1.67 0.49
CA VAL A 92 -2.28 1.54 1.68
C VAL A 92 -2.20 2.91 2.35
N ASN A 93 -2.62 3.01 3.61
CA ASN A 93 -2.52 4.26 4.36
C ASN A 93 -1.05 4.56 4.68
N CYS A 94 -0.56 5.73 4.25
CA CYS A 94 0.82 6.14 4.44
C CYS A 94 0.97 7.38 5.35
N THR A 95 -0.13 7.88 5.92
CA THR A 95 -0.16 9.07 6.78
C THR A 95 0.85 8.96 7.92
N GLN A 96 0.82 7.85 8.68
CA GLN A 96 1.76 7.65 9.79
C GLN A 96 3.23 7.58 9.34
N ALA A 97 3.51 7.05 8.14
CA ALA A 97 4.87 6.97 7.63
C ALA A 97 5.40 8.34 7.15
N LEU A 98 4.52 9.20 6.63
CA LEU A 98 4.81 10.59 6.31
C LEU A 98 5.05 11.40 7.59
N ASP A 99 4.16 11.27 8.57
CA ASP A 99 4.23 11.99 9.85
C ASP A 99 5.51 11.65 10.62
N LYS A 100 5.85 10.36 10.71
CA LYS A 100 7.08 9.88 11.37
C LYS A 100 8.35 10.47 10.77
N GLN A 101 8.33 10.83 9.49
CA GLN A 101 9.47 11.40 8.78
C GLN A 101 9.37 12.93 8.65
N SER A 102 8.26 13.53 9.10
CA SER A 102 7.92 14.94 8.90
C SER A 102 8.02 15.35 7.43
N LEU A 103 7.48 14.51 6.55
CA LEU A 103 7.56 14.69 5.10
C LEU A 103 6.23 15.04 4.45
N ARG A 104 6.34 15.83 3.38
CA ARG A 104 5.22 16.10 2.48
C ARG A 104 5.21 15.13 1.31
N ARG A 105 4.03 14.88 0.74
CA ARG A 105 3.84 14.05 -0.47
C ARG A 105 4.74 14.49 -1.64
N SER A 106 4.93 15.78 -1.83
CA SER A 106 5.76 16.36 -2.91
C SER A 106 7.25 16.08 -2.76
N GLN A 107 7.72 15.81 -1.53
CA GLN A 107 9.11 15.51 -1.22
C GLN A 107 9.40 14.01 -1.17
N CYS A 108 8.38 13.18 -1.43
CA CYS A 108 8.46 11.74 -1.28
C CYS A 108 8.37 11.00 -2.60
N VAL A 109 9.01 9.83 -2.64
CA VAL A 109 8.88 8.83 -3.69
C VAL A 109 8.35 7.54 -3.06
N ILE A 110 7.48 6.86 -3.79
CA ILE A 110 6.92 5.57 -3.40
C ILE A 110 7.85 4.47 -3.90
N LYS A 111 8.26 3.58 -3.01
CA LYS A 111 8.94 2.32 -3.37
C LYS A 111 8.05 1.16 -2.97
N VAL A 112 7.99 0.15 -3.84
CA VAL A 112 7.13 -1.01 -3.63
C VAL A 112 7.97 -2.26 -3.80
N VAL A 113 7.76 -3.20 -2.89
CA VAL A 113 8.27 -4.56 -2.99
C VAL A 113 7.08 -5.49 -3.09
N CYS A 114 7.10 -6.37 -4.09
CA CYS A 114 6.02 -7.33 -4.29
C CYS A 114 6.47 -8.70 -3.80
N PHE A 115 5.55 -9.36 -3.11
CA PHE A 115 5.74 -10.71 -2.59
C PHE A 115 4.69 -11.63 -3.21
N CYS A 116 5.13 -12.78 -3.69
CA CYS A 116 4.27 -13.81 -4.28
C CYS A 116 4.82 -15.17 -3.89
N GLU A 117 4.00 -16.03 -3.28
CA GLU A 117 4.38 -17.42 -2.93
C GLU A 117 5.74 -17.51 -2.21
N ASP A 118 5.96 -16.64 -1.22
CA ASP A 118 7.19 -16.57 -0.41
C ASP A 118 8.45 -16.08 -1.13
N ILE A 119 8.32 -15.52 -2.34
CA ILE A 119 9.42 -15.00 -3.14
C ILE A 119 9.22 -13.52 -3.47
N PHE A 120 10.33 -12.78 -3.44
CA PHE A 120 10.40 -11.40 -3.92
C PHE A 120 10.31 -11.35 -5.44
N VAL A 121 9.28 -10.67 -5.93
CA VAL A 121 9.05 -10.49 -7.36
C VAL A 121 9.05 -9.01 -7.73
N PRO A 122 9.50 -8.65 -8.94
CA PRO A 122 9.31 -7.30 -9.45
C PRO A 122 7.81 -6.99 -9.57
N LEU A 123 7.45 -5.71 -9.50
CA LEU A 123 6.06 -5.28 -9.69
C LEU A 123 5.57 -5.74 -11.08
N PRO A 124 4.54 -6.62 -11.15
CA PRO A 124 4.04 -7.11 -12.42
C PRO A 124 3.37 -5.97 -13.20
N ALA A 125 3.45 -6.01 -14.53
CA ALA A 125 2.88 -4.98 -15.40
C ALA A 125 1.35 -4.85 -15.28
N ALA A 126 0.67 -5.93 -14.83
CA ALA A 126 -0.77 -5.95 -14.55
C ALA A 126 -1.16 -5.10 -13.32
N ILE A 127 -0.20 -4.71 -12.48
CA ILE A 127 -0.46 -3.82 -11.33
C ILE A 127 -0.01 -2.40 -11.72
N PRO A 128 -0.92 -1.41 -11.68
CA PRO A 128 -0.61 -0.05 -12.07
C PRO A 128 0.40 0.59 -11.13
N THR A 129 1.16 1.57 -11.64
CA THR A 129 2.11 2.33 -10.82
C THR A 129 1.39 3.04 -9.67
N PRO A 130 1.86 2.90 -8.42
CA PRO A 130 1.24 3.52 -7.27
C PRO A 130 1.26 5.05 -7.36
N LYS A 131 0.19 5.69 -6.88
CA LYS A 131 0.10 7.15 -6.77
C LYS A 131 -0.37 7.54 -5.38
N PHE A 132 0.09 8.70 -4.90
CA PHE A 132 -0.49 9.30 -3.70
C PHE A 132 -1.91 9.79 -3.99
N THR A 133 -2.84 9.41 -3.13
CA THR A 133 -4.24 9.89 -3.12
C THR A 133 -4.60 10.31 -1.70
N GLY A 134 -5.54 11.24 -1.56
CA GLY A 134 -5.88 11.84 -0.27
C GLY A 134 -6.08 13.34 -0.38
N PRO A 135 -6.03 14.09 0.72
CA PRO A 135 -6.14 15.54 0.66
C PRO A 135 -4.98 16.11 -0.17
N TYR A 136 -5.34 17.01 -1.09
CA TYR A 136 -4.37 17.69 -1.96
C TYR A 136 -3.71 18.89 -1.29
N PHE A 137 -4.26 19.34 -0.16
CA PHE A 137 -3.72 20.43 0.64
C PHE A 137 -2.66 19.85 1.58
N GLU A 138 -1.40 20.23 1.36
CA GLU A 138 -0.34 19.97 2.33
C GLU A 138 -0.55 20.98 3.48
N GLY A 139 -1.00 20.50 4.65
CA GLY A 139 -1.11 21.31 5.86
C GLY A 139 0.24 21.95 6.27
N PRO A 140 0.23 22.91 7.21
CA PRO A 140 1.47 23.47 7.74
C PRO A 140 2.31 22.37 8.42
N ILE A 141 3.64 22.41 8.23
CA ILE A 141 4.61 21.57 8.94
C ILE A 141 4.84 22.17 10.33
#